data_AF-A0A1F8F735-F1
#
_entry.id   AF-A0A1F8F735-F1
#
_cell.length_a   1.000
_cell.length_b   1.000
_cell.length_c   1.000
_cell.angle_alpha   90.00
_cell.angle_beta   90.00
_cell.angle_gamma   90.00
#
_symmetry.space_group_name_H-M   'P 1'
#
loop_
_entity.id
_entity.type
_entity.pdbx_description
1 polymer ?
#
loop_
_entity_poly.entity_id
_entity_poly.type
_entity_poly.pdbx_seq_one_letter_code
_entity_poly.pdbx_strand_id
1 'polypeptide(L)'
;MIVVNVMVRALLVVFLSIPMLVCVKQNTPIQGLPDYTAWDKEGMGVSVVLNGQAVNLLGEVYLHTDMDKLEESIIAVIYDINKNAWLAFYTKELSEKKDNDVVIKESKHYMYERKGDGWSLVKDFSGDHSDKTITDFLKDNYNMDNIELYGE
;
A
#
# COMPACT_ATOMS: atom_id res chain seq x y z
N MET A 1 23.93 11.03 36.42
CA MET A 1 23.43 11.06 37.82
C MET A 1 22.94 12.48 38.05
N ILE A 2 21.65 12.81 38.05
CA ILE A 2 20.45 12.39 38.79
C ILE A 2 19.29 12.42 37.76
N VAL A 3 18.64 11.33 37.33
CA VAL A 3 17.57 10.50 37.95
C VAL A 3 16.44 11.30 38.60
N VAL A 4 15.23 11.30 38.01
CA VAL A 4 13.93 10.94 38.62
C VAL A 4 12.90 10.94 37.46
N ASN A 5 12.38 9.78 37.04
CA ASN A 5 11.20 9.06 37.55
C ASN A 5 9.88 9.71 37.05
N VAL A 6 9.19 9.06 36.11
CA VAL A 6 8.15 8.04 36.35
C VAL A 6 6.77 8.66 36.56
N MET A 7 5.91 8.27 35.61
CA MET A 7 4.51 7.93 35.79
C MET A 7 3.46 9.01 36.10
N VAL A 8 2.50 9.06 35.17
CA VAL A 8 1.06 8.78 35.43
C VAL A 8 0.34 9.85 36.27
N ARG A 9 -0.61 10.56 35.64
CA ARG A 9 -2.06 10.31 35.79
C ARG A 9 -2.87 11.41 35.10
N ALA A 10 -3.67 10.97 34.13
CA ALA A 10 -5.06 11.37 33.89
C ALA A 10 -5.47 12.85 34.05
N LEU A 11 -5.94 13.46 32.96
CA LEU A 11 -7.33 13.90 32.95
C LEU A 11 -7.90 14.02 31.52
N LEU A 12 -8.92 13.22 31.29
CA LEU A 12 -9.98 13.34 30.30
C LEU A 12 -10.44 14.81 30.14
N VAL A 13 -10.55 15.30 28.90
CA VAL A 13 -11.61 16.26 28.55
C VAL A 13 -12.24 15.82 27.25
N VAL A 14 -13.25 14.97 27.40
CA VAL A 14 -14.32 14.77 26.43
C VAL A 14 -15.22 16.00 26.51
N PHE A 15 -15.32 16.76 25.42
CA PHE A 15 -16.45 17.67 25.13
C PHE A 15 -16.64 17.66 23.60
N LEU A 16 -17.55 16.83 23.09
CA LEU A 16 -18.99 17.10 22.93
C LEU A 16 -19.31 17.80 21.58
N SER A 17 -19.66 16.96 20.60
CA SER A 17 -20.86 17.04 19.74
C SER A 17 -21.34 18.41 19.26
N ILE A 18 -21.41 18.64 17.93
CA ILE A 18 -22.63 18.94 17.15
C ILE A 18 -22.42 18.50 15.68
N PRO A 19 -23.41 17.86 15.02
CA PRO A 19 -23.34 17.38 13.64
C PRO A 19 -23.61 18.51 12.62
N MET A 20 -22.81 18.60 11.56
CA MET A 20 -23.29 19.07 10.28
C MET A 20 -22.70 18.23 9.16
N LEU A 21 -23.60 17.47 8.53
CA LEU A 21 -23.48 17.07 7.15
C LEU A 21 -23.17 18.32 6.32
N VAL A 22 -21.92 18.46 5.91
CA VAL A 22 -21.59 18.63 4.50
C VAL A 22 -20.27 17.89 4.30
N CYS A 23 -20.32 16.56 4.25
CA CYS A 23 -19.31 15.84 3.49
C CYS A 23 -19.62 16.19 2.03
N VAL A 24 -19.07 17.32 1.57
CA VAL A 24 -18.75 17.41 0.16
C VAL A 24 -17.80 16.25 -0.02
N LYS A 25 -18.30 15.11 -0.53
CA LYS A 25 -17.44 14.20 -1.26
C LYS A 25 -16.88 15.07 -2.36
N GLN A 26 -15.75 15.73 -2.08
CA GLN A 26 -14.74 15.87 -3.10
C GLN A 26 -14.52 14.44 -3.54
N ASN A 27 -15.19 14.06 -4.62
CA ASN A 27 -14.73 12.99 -5.48
C ASN A 27 -13.37 13.49 -5.97
N THR A 28 -12.36 13.44 -5.09
CA THR A 28 -11.00 13.19 -5.52
C THR A 28 -11.18 12.00 -6.46
N PRO A 29 -10.86 12.14 -7.74
CA PRO A 29 -10.93 11.01 -8.65
C PRO A 29 -10.26 9.86 -7.92
N ILE A 30 -10.99 8.78 -7.67
CA ILE A 30 -10.35 7.55 -7.19
C ILE A 30 -9.29 7.34 -8.25
N GLN A 31 -8.02 7.50 -7.88
CA GLN A 31 -6.93 7.24 -8.79
C GLN A 31 -7.10 5.77 -9.13
N GLY A 32 -7.63 5.47 -10.32
CA GLY A 32 -7.82 4.10 -10.75
C GLY A 32 -6.45 3.46 -10.82
N LEU A 33 -6.37 2.17 -10.51
CA LEU A 33 -5.19 1.40 -10.86
C LEU A 33 -4.99 1.58 -12.38
N PRO A 34 -3.84 2.06 -12.85
CA PRO A 34 -3.61 2.29 -14.27
C PRO A 34 -3.71 0.96 -15.04
N ASP A 35 -4.02 1.03 -16.32
CA ASP A 35 -4.02 -0.17 -17.16
C ASP A 35 -2.56 -0.63 -17.37
N TYR A 36 -2.19 -1.68 -16.65
CA TYR A 36 -0.85 -2.28 -16.65
C TYR A 36 -0.76 -3.50 -17.56
N THR A 37 -1.83 -3.87 -18.26
CA THR A 37 -1.89 -5.13 -19.03
C THR A 37 -0.88 -5.20 -20.19
N ALA A 38 -0.37 -4.05 -20.63
CA ALA A 38 0.64 -3.93 -21.67
C ALA A 38 2.05 -3.65 -21.13
N TRP A 39 2.25 -3.65 -19.81
CA TRP A 39 3.56 -3.36 -19.18
C TRP A 39 4.45 -4.60 -19.19
N ASP A 40 5.75 -4.39 -19.01
CA ASP A 40 6.71 -5.47 -18.85
C ASP A 40 6.41 -6.23 -17.55
N LYS A 41 6.48 -7.57 -17.59
CA LYS A 41 6.03 -8.45 -16.52
C LYS A 41 7.11 -9.43 -16.09
N GLU A 42 7.28 -9.55 -14.78
CA GLU A 42 8.10 -10.57 -14.13
C GLU A 42 7.26 -11.41 -13.15
N GLY A 43 7.46 -12.72 -13.15
CA GLY A 43 6.81 -13.64 -12.22
C GLY A 43 7.50 -13.64 -10.86
N MET A 44 6.73 -13.75 -9.78
CA MET A 44 7.26 -13.89 -8.42
C MET A 44 6.43 -14.88 -7.61
N GLY A 45 7.07 -15.58 -6.69
CA GLY A 45 6.37 -16.38 -5.68
C GLY A 45 6.11 -15.56 -4.42
N VAL A 46 4.95 -15.79 -3.80
CA VAL A 46 4.58 -15.16 -2.52
C VAL A 46 4.24 -16.25 -1.51
N SER A 47 5.14 -16.47 -0.56
CA SER A 47 4.87 -17.33 0.62
C SER A 47 4.17 -16.49 1.68
N VAL A 48 3.02 -16.95 2.17
CA VAL A 48 2.23 -16.22 3.18
C VAL A 48 1.51 -17.19 4.11
N VAL A 49 1.28 -16.77 5.36
CA VAL A 49 0.34 -17.43 6.26
C VAL A 49 -1.02 -16.75 6.13
N LEU A 50 -1.95 -17.40 5.43
CA LEU A 50 -3.30 -16.91 5.21
C LEU A 50 -4.28 -17.67 6.13
N ASN A 51 -5.01 -16.95 6.98
CA ASN A 51 -5.92 -17.56 7.97
C ASN A 51 -5.24 -18.65 8.82
N GLY A 52 -3.97 -18.43 9.17
CA GLY A 52 -3.17 -19.37 9.97
C GLY A 52 -2.62 -20.58 9.21
N GLN A 53 -2.79 -20.65 7.88
CA GLN A 53 -2.24 -21.71 7.05
C GLN A 53 -1.17 -21.17 6.11
N ALA A 54 -0.01 -21.84 6.06
CA ALA A 54 1.04 -21.52 5.10
C ALA A 54 0.56 -21.87 3.68
N VAL A 55 0.60 -20.90 2.78
CA VAL A 55 0.20 -21.02 1.38
C VAL A 55 1.21 -20.30 0.49
N ASN A 56 1.39 -20.82 -0.73
CA ASN A 56 2.17 -20.15 -1.77
C ASN A 56 1.20 -19.59 -2.81
N LEU A 57 1.20 -18.28 -2.94
CA LEU A 57 0.41 -17.55 -3.92
C LEU A 57 1.29 -17.16 -5.12
N LEU A 58 0.64 -16.96 -6.26
CA LEU A 58 1.27 -16.36 -7.42
C LEU A 58 1.30 -14.84 -7.24
N GLY A 59 2.46 -14.23 -7.48
CA GLY A 59 2.59 -12.81 -7.68
C GLY A 59 3.10 -12.49 -9.09
N GLU A 60 2.74 -11.33 -9.60
CA GLU A 60 3.30 -10.78 -10.84
C GLU A 60 3.65 -9.32 -10.61
N VAL A 61 4.83 -8.91 -11.05
CA VAL A 61 5.29 -7.52 -11.00
C VAL A 61 5.28 -6.94 -12.39
N TYR A 62 4.61 -5.80 -12.53
CA TYR A 62 4.49 -5.04 -13.76
C TYR A 62 5.28 -3.75 -13.63
N LEU A 63 6.16 -3.46 -14.58
CA LEU A 63 7.01 -2.27 -14.58
C LEU A 63 6.74 -1.40 -15.80
N HIS A 64 6.66 -0.09 -15.57
CA HIS A 64 6.57 0.90 -16.62
C HIS A 64 7.46 2.10 -16.29
N THR A 65 8.30 2.47 -17.25
CA THR A 65 9.16 3.65 -17.16
C THR A 65 8.77 4.64 -18.25
N ASP A 66 8.29 5.82 -17.85
CA ASP A 66 8.08 6.96 -18.74
C ASP A 66 9.38 7.78 -18.77
N MET A 67 10.19 7.56 -19.80
CA MET A 67 11.48 8.22 -19.98
C MET A 67 11.37 9.73 -20.19
N ASP A 68 10.22 10.23 -20.68
CA ASP A 68 10.02 11.65 -20.93
C ASP A 68 9.70 12.40 -19.62
N LYS A 69 9.04 11.73 -18.68
CA LYS A 69 8.68 12.30 -17.37
C LYS A 69 9.58 11.86 -16.23
N LEU A 70 10.52 10.95 -16.49
CA LEU A 70 11.33 10.28 -15.45
C LEU A 70 10.44 9.67 -14.35
N GLU A 71 9.24 9.19 -14.73
CA GLU A 71 8.32 8.52 -13.82
C GLU A 71 8.50 7.01 -13.95
N GLU A 72 8.69 6.34 -12.81
CA GLU A 72 8.67 4.89 -12.73
C GLU A 72 7.39 4.45 -12.01
N SER A 73 6.72 3.45 -12.57
CA SER A 73 5.49 2.88 -12.03
C SER A 73 5.66 1.37 -11.90
N ILE A 74 5.39 0.87 -10.71
CA ILE A 74 5.49 -0.56 -10.39
C ILE A 74 4.14 -1.02 -9.84
N ILE A 75 3.60 -2.10 -10.37
CA ILE A 75 2.40 -2.75 -9.86
C ILE A 75 2.73 -4.20 -9.54
N ALA A 76 2.66 -4.57 -8.26
CA ALA A 76 2.71 -5.95 -7.82
C ALA A 76 1.28 -6.48 -7.63
N VAL A 77 0.88 -7.48 -8.40
CA VAL A 77 -0.43 -8.14 -8.30
C VAL A 77 -0.26 -9.48 -7.61
N ILE A 78 -1.04 -9.71 -6.55
CA ILE A 78 -1.13 -11.00 -5.85
C ILE A 78 -2.43 -11.69 -6.28
N TYR A 79 -2.31 -12.96 -6.65
CA TYR A 79 -3.42 -13.80 -7.05
C TYR A 79 -3.87 -14.67 -5.88
N ASP A 80 -5.18 -14.91 -5.78
CA ASP A 80 -5.76 -15.80 -4.77
C ASP A 80 -5.40 -17.28 -5.04
N ILE A 81 -5.82 -18.16 -4.12
CA ILE A 81 -5.64 -19.61 -4.24
C ILE A 81 -6.27 -20.23 -5.51
N ASN A 82 -7.22 -19.53 -6.13
CA ASN A 82 -7.90 -19.94 -7.37
C ASN A 82 -7.28 -19.28 -8.60
N LYS A 83 -6.14 -18.57 -8.45
CA LYS A 83 -5.43 -17.83 -9.49
C LYS A 83 -6.24 -16.68 -10.09
N ASN A 84 -7.13 -16.07 -9.32
CA ASN A 84 -7.78 -14.81 -9.68
C ASN A 84 -6.97 -13.64 -9.10
N ALA A 85 -6.79 -12.58 -9.89
CA ALA A 85 -6.15 -11.36 -9.38
C ALA A 85 -6.95 -10.81 -8.19
N TRP A 86 -6.28 -10.59 -7.06
CA TRP A 86 -6.94 -10.26 -5.80
C TRP A 86 -6.51 -8.91 -5.26
N LEU A 87 -5.22 -8.74 -4.98
CA LEU A 87 -4.65 -7.50 -4.45
C LEU A 87 -3.65 -6.94 -5.44
N ALA A 88 -3.55 -5.61 -5.50
CA ALA A 88 -2.52 -4.92 -6.25
C ALA A 88 -1.89 -3.81 -5.41
N PHE A 89 -0.56 -3.86 -5.30
CA PHE A 89 0.22 -2.79 -4.69
C PHE A 89 0.85 -1.95 -5.80
N TYR A 90 0.48 -0.67 -5.86
CA TYR A 90 0.93 0.27 -6.87
C TYR A 90 1.84 1.32 -6.25
N THR A 91 3.07 1.39 -6.76
CA THR A 91 4.02 2.45 -6.47
C THR A 91 4.18 3.35 -7.69
N LYS A 92 4.05 4.65 -7.49
CA LYS A 92 4.34 5.67 -8.50
C LYS A 92 5.45 6.60 -8.00
N GLU A 93 6.58 6.62 -8.69
CA GLU A 93 7.60 7.64 -8.51
C GLU A 93 7.21 8.89 -9.32
N LEU A 94 7.08 10.04 -8.65
CA LEU A 94 6.55 11.27 -9.22
C LEU A 94 7.63 12.28 -9.62
N SER A 95 8.76 12.31 -8.91
CA SER A 95 9.90 13.15 -9.28
C SER A 95 11.13 12.83 -8.44
N GLU A 96 12.29 13.06 -9.03
CA GLU A 96 13.55 13.28 -8.33
C GLU A 96 13.76 14.80 -8.19
N LYS A 97 13.73 15.32 -6.96
CA LYS A 97 14.22 16.67 -6.64
C LYS A 97 15.61 16.56 -6.04
N LYS A 98 16.57 17.25 -6.63
CA LYS A 98 17.87 17.49 -5.98
C LYS A 98 17.77 18.72 -5.11
N ASP A 99 17.95 18.53 -3.80
CA ASP A 99 18.17 19.60 -2.85
C ASP A 99 19.59 19.42 -2.29
N ASN A 100 20.53 20.24 -2.78
CA ASN A 100 21.97 20.02 -2.62
C ASN A 100 22.43 18.66 -3.19
N ASP A 101 23.27 17.92 -2.46
CA ASP A 101 23.73 16.56 -2.81
C ASP A 101 22.72 15.45 -2.41
N VAL A 102 21.51 15.84 -1.98
CA VAL A 102 20.46 14.88 -1.56
C VAL A 102 19.40 14.76 -2.66
N VAL A 103 19.21 13.53 -3.13
CA VAL A 103 18.12 13.14 -4.03
C VAL A 103 16.88 12.84 -3.20
N ILE A 104 15.85 13.68 -3.33
CA ILE A 104 14.53 13.47 -2.74
C ILE A 104 13.63 12.88 -3.82
N LYS A 105 13.31 11.59 -3.69
CA LYS A 105 12.30 10.93 -4.51
C LYS A 105 10.94 11.06 -3.85
N GLU A 106 9.98 11.66 -4.55
CA GLU A 106 8.58 11.63 -4.12
C GLU A 106 7.91 10.37 -4.70
N SER A 107 7.50 9.45 -3.84
CA SER A 107 6.77 8.25 -4.22
C SER A 107 5.37 8.24 -3.61
N LYS A 108 4.42 7.65 -4.33
CA LYS A 108 3.08 7.36 -3.83
C LYS A 108 2.85 5.87 -3.84
N HIS A 109 2.19 5.38 -2.79
CA HIS A 109 1.99 3.96 -2.55
C HIS A 109 0.52 3.69 -2.26
N TYR A 110 -0.07 2.77 -3.02
CA TYR A 110 -1.49 2.49 -2.99
C TYR A 110 -1.73 0.99 -2.98
N MET A 111 -2.72 0.55 -2.20
CA MET A 111 -3.23 -0.81 -2.26
C MET A 111 -4.63 -0.81 -2.86
N TYR A 112 -4.87 -1.74 -3.78
CA TYR A 112 -6.14 -1.97 -4.43
C TYR A 112 -6.60 -3.41 -4.20
N GLU A 113 -7.91 -3.60 -4.14
CA GLU A 113 -8.57 -4.90 -4.10
C GLU A 113 -9.47 -5.06 -5.33
N ARG A 114 -9.45 -6.26 -5.92
CA ARG A 114 -10.34 -6.62 -7.02
C ARG A 114 -11.76 -6.82 -6.51
N LYS A 115 -12.71 -6.04 -7.03
CA LYS A 115 -14.15 -6.15 -6.73
C LYS A 115 -14.93 -6.26 -8.02
N GLY A 116 -15.46 -7.46 -8.29
CA GLY A 116 -16.07 -7.77 -9.58
C GLY A 116 -15.08 -7.56 -10.72
N ASP A 117 -15.46 -6.74 -11.71
CA ASP A 117 -14.65 -6.49 -12.90
C ASP A 117 -13.64 -5.33 -12.73
N GLY A 118 -13.57 -4.70 -11.55
CA GLY A 118 -12.77 -3.50 -11.32
C GLY A 118 -11.82 -3.57 -10.13
N TRP A 119 -10.90 -2.61 -10.08
CA TRP A 119 -10.00 -2.38 -8.94
C TRP A 119 -10.55 -1.25 -8.07
N SER A 120 -10.57 -1.47 -6.76
CA SER A 120 -11.00 -0.49 -5.77
C SER A 120 -9.84 -0.13 -4.85
N LEU A 121 -9.55 1.17 -4.70
CA LEU A 121 -8.55 1.64 -3.73
C LEU A 121 -9.02 1.27 -2.32
N VAL A 122 -8.18 0.55 -1.57
CA VAL A 122 -8.45 0.17 -0.18
C VAL A 122 -7.61 0.95 0.83
N LYS A 123 -6.41 1.39 0.43
CA LYS A 123 -5.53 2.16 1.30
C LYS A 123 -4.53 3.00 0.52
N ASP A 124 -4.33 4.23 0.99
CA ASP A 124 -3.24 5.12 0.60
C ASP A 124 -2.14 5.06 1.68
N PHE A 125 -0.94 4.69 1.27
CA PHE A 125 0.27 4.58 2.09
C PHE A 125 1.28 5.69 1.77
N SER A 126 0.93 6.68 0.95
CA SER A 126 1.84 7.76 0.53
C SER A 126 2.33 8.62 1.71
N GLY A 127 1.64 8.60 2.86
CA GLY A 127 2.07 9.26 4.10
C GLY A 127 2.92 8.41 5.05
N ASP A 128 2.75 7.08 5.02
CA ASP A 128 3.51 6.10 5.80
C ASP A 128 3.40 4.74 5.10
N HIS A 129 4.49 4.34 4.44
CA HIS A 129 4.64 3.10 3.69
C HIS A 129 5.67 2.17 4.35
N SER A 130 5.91 2.31 5.66
CA SER A 130 6.80 1.41 6.38
C SER A 130 6.29 -0.04 6.30
N ASP A 131 7.23 -1.00 6.26
CA ASP A 131 6.91 -2.43 6.19
C ASP A 131 5.93 -2.86 7.28
N LYS A 132 6.07 -2.28 8.48
CA LYS A 132 5.16 -2.55 9.60
C LYS A 132 3.73 -2.10 9.28
N THR A 133 3.56 -0.87 8.79
CA THR A 133 2.23 -0.32 8.47
C THR A 133 1.54 -1.11 7.37
N ILE A 134 2.29 -1.57 6.37
CA ILE A 134 1.75 -2.43 5.29
C ILE A 134 1.40 -3.82 5.85
N THR A 135 2.28 -4.43 6.62
CA THR A 135 2.07 -5.79 7.19
C THR A 135 0.91 -5.81 8.18
N ASP A 136 0.83 -4.83 9.09
CA ASP A 136 -0.30 -4.70 10.03
C ASP A 136 -1.62 -4.55 9.27
N PHE A 137 -1.66 -3.73 8.21
CA PHE A 137 -2.85 -3.58 7.38
C PHE A 137 -3.27 -4.89 6.73
N LEU A 138 -2.32 -5.64 6.16
CA LEU A 138 -2.58 -6.93 5.51
C LEU A 138 -3.07 -7.98 6.52
N LYS A 139 -2.48 -8.01 7.71
CA LYS A 139 -2.91 -8.86 8.82
C LYS A 139 -4.34 -8.54 9.25
N ASP A 140 -4.62 -7.26 9.54
CA ASP A 140 -5.90 -6.84 10.14
C ASP A 140 -7.08 -6.93 9.16
N ASN A 141 -6.83 -6.74 7.86
CA ASN A 141 -7.91 -6.70 6.85
C ASN A 141 -8.06 -8.01 6.07
N TYR A 142 -7.01 -8.81 5.97
CA TYR A 142 -7.01 -10.02 5.14
C TYR A 142 -6.49 -11.28 5.85
N ASN A 143 -6.17 -11.21 7.14
CA ASN A 143 -5.56 -12.32 7.90
C ASN A 143 -4.30 -12.88 7.22
N MET A 144 -3.49 -11.99 6.63
CA MET A 144 -2.22 -12.33 6.00
C MET A 144 -1.04 -11.98 6.90
N ASP A 145 -0.24 -12.97 7.24
CA ASP A 145 0.95 -12.88 8.08
C ASP A 145 2.17 -13.49 7.39
N ASN A 146 3.38 -13.14 7.85
CA ASN A 146 4.66 -13.71 7.39
C ASN A 146 4.79 -13.75 5.85
N ILE A 147 4.63 -12.59 5.22
CA ILE A 147 4.73 -12.45 3.76
C ILE A 147 6.20 -12.44 3.36
N GLU A 148 6.59 -13.39 2.53
CA GLU A 148 7.93 -13.50 1.96
C GLU A 148 7.84 -13.56 0.43
N LEU A 149 8.64 -12.72 -0.22
CA LEU A 149 8.73 -12.63 -1.68
C LEU A 149 10.00 -13.36 -2.14
N TYR A 150 9.87 -14.18 -3.18
CA TYR A 150 11.03 -14.86 -3.78
C TYR A 150 10.96 -14.82 -5.31
N GLY A 151 12.13 -14.65 -5.93
CA GLY A 151 12.28 -14.76 -7.38
C GLY A 151 12.20 -16.21 -7.84
N GLU A 152 11.84 -16.41 -9.11
CA GLU A 152 11.89 -17.72 -9.78
C GLU A 152 13.33 -18.22 -10.01
#